data_AF-A0A6I3GP33-F1
#
_entry.id   AF-A0A6I3GP33-F1
#
_cell.length_a   1.000
_cell.length_b   1.000
_cell.length_c   1.000
_cell.angle_alpha   90.00
_cell.angle_beta   90.00
_cell.angle_gamma   90.00
#
_symmetry.space_group_name_H-M   'P 1'
#
loop_
_entity.id
_entity.type
_entity.pdbx_description
1 polymer ?
#
loop_
_entity_poly.entity_id
_entity_poly.type
_entity_poly.pdbx_seq_one_letter_code
_entity_poly.pdbx_strand_id
1 'polypeptide(L)' 'MSEAEELLALLVDHLQDGVWLLDASDASIVEVSQSGSLQAGSHPGTLLGTNFCSLIE' A
#
# COMPACT_ATOMS: atom_id res chain seq x y z
N MET A 1 18.39 7.99 -5.48
CA MET A 1 17.54 7.58 -4.35
C MET A 1 18.10 8.21 -3.09
N SER A 2 17.25 8.73 -2.23
CA SER A 2 17.63 9.29 -0.93
C SER A 2 17.66 8.20 0.14
N GLU A 3 18.40 8.44 1.23
CA GLU A 3 18.52 7.51 2.37
C GLU A 3 17.14 7.17 3.00
N ALA A 4 16.19 8.11 2.92
CA ALA A 4 14.81 7.89 3.36
C ALA A 4 14.04 6.89 2.47
N GLU A 5 14.30 6.88 1.16
CA GLU A 5 13.68 5.95 0.23
C GLU A 5 14.22 4.52 0.42
N GLU A 6 15.52 4.37 0.69
CA GLU A 6 16.13 3.07 1.00
C GLU A 6 15.62 2.51 2.34
N LEU A 7 15.51 3.35 3.37
CA LEU A 7 14.96 2.93 4.67
C LEU A 7 13.50 2.49 4.55
N LEU A 8 12.69 3.23 3.78
CA LEU A 8 11.29 2.88 3.53
C LEU A 8 11.19 1.52 2.83
N ALA A 9 11.99 1.28 1.79
CA ALA A 9 12.00 0.00 1.07
C ALA A 9 12.37 -1.17 1.98
N LEU A 10 13.40 -1.02 2.82
CA LEU A 10 13.81 -2.04 3.80
C LEU A 10 12.72 -2.34 4.84
N LEU A 11 12.07 -1.31 5.36
CA LEU A 11 10.97 -1.47 6.32
C LEU A 11 9.78 -2.16 5.67
N VAL A 12 9.43 -1.79 4.44
CA VAL A 12 8.34 -2.41 3.68
C VAL A 12 8.62 -3.88 3.38
N ASP A 13 9.86 -4.25 3.03
CA ASP A 13 10.24 -5.64 2.75
C ASP A 13 10.27 -6.53 4.01
N HIS A 14 10.53 -5.95 5.19
CA HIS A 14 10.58 -6.70 6.46
C HIS A 14 9.24 -6.74 7.20
N LEU A 15 8.30 -5.88 6.84
CA LEU A 15 6.93 -5.93 7.36
C LEU A 15 6.17 -7.05 6.66
N GLN A 16 5.82 -8.09 7.42
CA GLN A 16 4.86 -9.10 6.97
C GLN A 16 3.45 -8.52 6.81
N ASP A 17 3.19 -7.38 7.44
CA ASP A 17 1.95 -6.63 7.34
C ASP A 17 1.89 -5.81 6.05
N GLY A 18 0.68 -5.65 5.53
CA GLY A 18 0.42 -4.77 4.40
C GLY A 18 0.54 -3.31 4.81
N VAL A 19 1.31 -2.53 4.06
CA VAL A 19 1.42 -1.07 4.23
C VAL A 19 0.60 -0.41 3.13
N TRP A 20 -0.22 0.55 3.53
CA TRP A 20 -1.16 1.25 2.66
C TRP A 20 -1.02 2.75 2.91
N LEU A 21 -0.88 3.52 1.84
CA LEU A 21 -0.91 4.98 1.86
C LEU A 21 -2.24 5.43 1.26
N LEU A 22 -3.02 6.17 2.04
CA LEU A 22 -4.36 6.62 1.64
C LEU A 22 -4.42 8.14 1.54
N ASP A 23 -5.18 8.66 0.58
CA ASP A 23 -5.63 10.04 0.62
C ASP A 23 -6.62 10.20 1.78
N ALA A 24 -6.34 11.13 2.68
CA ALA A 24 -7.14 11.32 3.88
C ALA A 24 -8.54 11.92 3.61
N SER A 25 -8.77 12.51 2.43
CA SER A 25 -10.04 13.15 2.09
C SER A 25 -11.12 12.16 1.66
N ASP A 26 -10.72 11.10 0.96
CA ASP A 26 -11.65 10.14 0.35
C ASP A 26 -11.25 8.67 0.55
N ALA A 27 -10.19 8.40 1.32
CA ALA A 27 -9.64 7.06 1.56
C ALA A 27 -9.23 6.32 0.28
N SER A 28 -8.94 7.03 -0.82
CA SER A 28 -8.39 6.43 -2.03
C SER A 28 -6.96 5.94 -1.79
N ILE A 29 -6.61 4.79 -2.34
CA ILE A 29 -5.28 4.21 -2.19
C ILE A 29 -4.32 4.91 -3.15
N VAL A 30 -3.31 5.56 -2.59
CA VAL A 30 -2.28 6.29 -3.33
C VAL A 30 -1.03 5.43 -3.53
N GLU A 31 -0.72 4.58 -2.55
CA GLU A 31 0.37 3.62 -2.61
C GLU A 31 0.04 2.38 -1.78
N VAL A 32 0.58 1.22 -2.18
CA VAL A 32 0.42 -0.03 -1.45
C VAL A 32 1.70 -0.84 -1.56
N SER A 33 2.14 -1.43 -0.45
CA SER A 33 3.27 -2.35 -0.47
C SER A 33 2.94 -3.63 -1.21
N GLN A 34 3.96 -4.35 -1.66
CA GLN A 34 3.77 -5.67 -2.25
C GLN A 34 2.99 -6.61 -1.31
N SER A 35 3.35 -6.66 -0.02
CA SER A 35 2.63 -7.43 0.99
C SER A 35 1.15 -7.02 1.11
N GLY A 36 0.83 -5.73 1.11
CA GLY A 36 -0.56 -5.25 1.16
C GLY A 36 -1.37 -5.68 -0.06
N SER A 37 -0.78 -5.58 -1.25
CA SER A 37 -1.44 -6.03 -2.48
C SER A 37 -1.72 -7.53 -2.49
N LEU A 38 -0.79 -8.34 -1.97
CA LEU A 38 -0.96 -9.79 -1.82
C LEU A 38 -2.06 -10.11 -0.81
N GLN A 39 -2.16 -9.37 0.29
CA GLN A 39 -3.24 -9.52 1.27
C GLN A 39 -4.62 -9.21 0.67
N ALA A 40 -4.72 -8.22 -0.22
CA ALA A 40 -5.94 -7.91 -0.95
C ALA A 40 -6.19 -8.81 -2.18
N GLY A 41 -5.33 -9.81 -2.43
CA GLY A 41 -5.45 -10.72 -3.57
C GLY A 41 -5.43 -10.03 -4.94
N SER A 42 -4.85 -8.83 -5.02
CA SER A 42 -4.94 -7.95 -6.19
C SER A 42 -3.57 -7.38 -6.55
N HIS A 43 -3.34 -7.04 -7.82
CA HIS A 43 -2.09 -6.42 -8.23
C HIS A 43 -2.04 -4.96 -7.72
N PRO A 44 -0.89 -4.42 -7.28
CA PRO A 44 -0.80 -3.02 -6.83
C PRO A 44 -1.48 -2.00 -7.76
N GLY A 45 -1.23 -2.07 -9.06
CA GLY A 45 -1.81 -1.14 -10.04
C GLY A 45 -3.33 -1.18 -10.18
N THR A 46 -4.01 -2.25 -9.75
CA THR A 46 -5.48 -2.31 -9.75
C THR A 46 -6.09 -1.73 -8.48
N LEU A 47 -5.28 -1.54 -7.44
CA LEU A 47 -5.69 -0.97 -6.16
C LEU A 47 -5.55 0.56 -6.15
N LEU A 48 -4.64 1.12 -6.95
CA LEU A 48 -4.42 2.57 -6.97
C LEU A 48 -5.66 3.32 -7.44
N GLY A 49 -6.06 4.33 -6.67
CA GLY A 49 -7.24 5.15 -6.91
C GLY A 49 -8.57 4.49 -6.52
N THR A 50 -8.57 3.24 -6.07
CA THR A 50 -9.78 2.64 -5.49
C THR A 50 -9.93 3.07 -4.03
N ASN A 51 -11.16 3.06 -3.53
CA ASN A 51 -11.44 3.40 -2.14
C ASN A 51 -11.07 2.22 -1.24
N PHE A 52 -10.23 2.43 -0.23
CA PHE A 52 -9.76 1.36 0.66
C PHE A 52 -10.91 0.65 1.38
N CYS A 53 -11.98 1.37 1.74
CA CYS A 53 -13.11 0.79 2.45
C CYS A 53 -13.86 -0.25 1.62
N SER A 54 -13.79 -0.22 0.28
CA SER A 54 -14.44 -1.25 -0.56
C SER A 54 -13.75 -2.61 -0.52
N LEU A 55 -12.57 -2.71 0.11
CA LEU A 55 -11.82 -3.96 0.24
C LEU A 55 -12.13 -4.73 1.53
N ILE A 56 -12.88 -4.13 2.46
CA ILE A 56 -13.07 -4.63 3.84
C ILE A 56 -14.46 -5.29 4.01
N GLU A 57 -15.26 -5.36 2.95
CA GLU A 57 -16.58 -6.02 2.92
C GLU A 57 -16.47 -7.51 2.52
#